data_AF-A0A9X5CAV5-F1
#
_entry.id   AF-A0A9X5CAV5-F1
#
_cell.length_a   1.000
_cell.length_b   1.000
_cell.length_c   1.000
_cell.angle_alpha   90.00
_cell.angle_beta   90.00
_cell.angle_gamma   90.00
#
_symmetry.space_group_name_H-M   'P 1'
#
loop_
_entity.id
_entity.type
_entity.pdbx_description
1 polymer ?
#
loop_
_entity_poly.entity_id
_entity_poly.type
_entity_poly.pdbx_seq_one_letter_code
_entity_poly.pdbx_strand_id
1 'polypeptide(L)'
;MNFFSVQSLNSYTKNMEMQMKWQKRKDTNDFSADGTTTIDDWVKQQADEIRQSNQDGSAKLQAQIDLKLKCGQRLSAEEMEYLRKNDPEAYQHVKSMQSEQKQYEEELKRCKTKDEVERVKMLHTASSLSAVNSIMNNPAIPENKKFELVMREHQKNAALQQSTKEFVESGKYAQLPTEQERLKAEKDLKEAKEAEQNIDDPTQDTVEEVVEKAQETDQEDPQDSAVKDALIRDAKEVLSQREMTRAEAELTPEALKVKRAKARAAYGASGAVAPSPVIDVKAD
;
A
#
# COMPACT_ATOMS: atom_id res chain seq x y z
N MET A 1 9.70 -4.30 5.84
CA MET A 1 9.94 -4.04 4.40
C MET A 1 11.18 -4.79 3.96
N ASN A 2 11.05 -5.83 3.12
CA ASN A 2 12.21 -6.57 2.59
C ASN A 2 12.86 -5.79 1.43
N PHE A 3 13.69 -4.82 1.81
CA PHE A 3 14.52 -3.98 0.94
C PHE A 3 15.40 -4.81 -0.04
N PHE A 4 15.77 -6.03 0.36
CA PHE A 4 16.64 -6.93 -0.39
C PHE A 4 16.06 -7.48 -1.70
N SER A 5 14.73 -7.64 -1.80
CA SER A 5 14.12 -8.28 -2.98
C SER A 5 14.03 -7.35 -4.19
N VAL A 6 13.66 -6.09 -3.99
CA VAL A 6 13.54 -5.08 -5.04
C VAL A 6 14.91 -4.64 -5.57
N GLN A 7 15.92 -4.58 -4.71
CA GLN A 7 17.29 -4.32 -5.14
C GLN A 7 17.83 -5.42 -6.06
N SER A 8 17.40 -6.67 -5.88
CA SER A 8 17.92 -7.80 -6.65
C SER A 8 17.60 -7.73 -8.15
N LEU A 9 16.36 -7.35 -8.53
CA LEU A 9 15.95 -7.30 -9.93
C LEU A 9 16.64 -6.15 -10.69
N ASN A 10 16.68 -4.96 -10.08
CA ASN A 10 17.36 -3.79 -10.66
C ASN A 10 18.89 -4.00 -10.71
N SER A 11 19.48 -4.65 -9.72
CA SER A 11 20.90 -4.99 -9.75
C SER A 11 21.20 -6.04 -10.82
N TYR A 12 20.27 -6.98 -11.01
CA TYR A 12 20.39 -8.04 -12.01
C TYR A 12 20.41 -7.47 -13.43
N THR A 13 19.44 -6.63 -13.78
CA THR A 13 19.37 -6.01 -15.12
C THR A 13 20.58 -5.11 -15.38
N LYS A 14 21.01 -4.33 -14.38
CA LYS A 14 22.23 -3.53 -14.46
C LYS A 14 23.49 -4.35 -14.70
N ASN A 15 23.64 -5.47 -14.00
CA ASN A 15 24.79 -6.34 -14.21
C ASN A 15 24.82 -6.88 -15.64
N MET A 16 23.65 -7.26 -16.17
CA MET A 16 23.55 -7.74 -17.55
C MET A 16 23.80 -6.64 -18.58
N GLU A 17 23.29 -5.43 -18.36
CA GLU A 17 23.62 -4.24 -19.17
C GLU A 17 25.13 -3.98 -19.17
N MET A 18 25.78 -4.10 -18.01
CA MET A 18 27.22 -3.92 -17.87
C MET A 18 28.00 -5.00 -18.62
N GLN A 19 27.58 -6.27 -18.55
CA GLN A 19 28.19 -7.36 -19.32
C GLN A 19 28.06 -7.14 -20.83
N MET A 20 26.89 -6.69 -21.31
CA MET A 20 26.67 -6.36 -22.71
C MET A 20 27.51 -5.16 -23.16
N LYS A 21 27.55 -4.09 -22.35
CA LYS A 21 28.42 -2.93 -22.58
C LYS A 21 29.88 -3.37 -22.64
N TRP A 22 30.34 -4.21 -21.71
CA TRP A 22 31.70 -4.75 -21.69
C TRP A 22 32.02 -5.56 -22.95
N GLN A 23 31.11 -6.43 -23.39
CA GLN A 23 31.27 -7.19 -24.63
C GLN A 23 31.40 -6.24 -25.83
N LYS A 24 30.50 -5.25 -25.92
CA LYS A 24 30.54 -4.24 -26.98
C LYS A 24 31.84 -3.43 -26.96
N ARG A 25 32.33 -3.02 -25.79
CA ARG A 25 33.59 -2.29 -25.62
C ARG A 25 34.80 -3.10 -26.07
N LYS A 26 34.82 -4.40 -25.80
CA LYS A 26 35.84 -5.32 -26.34
C LYS A 26 35.76 -5.40 -27.87
N ASP A 27 34.55 -5.43 -28.42
CA ASP A 27 34.35 -5.49 -29.88
C ASP A 27 34.68 -4.16 -30.58
N THR A 28 34.48 -3.01 -29.91
CA THR A 28 34.71 -1.66 -30.46
C THR A 28 36.01 -0.99 -30.01
N ASN A 29 36.81 -1.64 -29.15
CA ASN A 29 38.05 -1.11 -28.54
C ASN A 29 37.91 0.25 -27.79
N ASP A 30 36.75 0.57 -27.23
CA ASP A 30 36.53 1.81 -26.45
C ASP A 30 36.33 1.49 -24.95
N PHE A 31 37.26 1.95 -24.10
CA PHE A 31 37.31 1.60 -22.67
C PHE A 31 37.09 2.80 -21.72
N SER A 32 36.48 3.89 -22.20
CA SER A 32 36.18 5.07 -21.37
C SER A 32 35.27 4.75 -20.15
N ALA A 33 35.50 5.39 -18.99
CA ALA A 33 34.79 5.12 -17.74
C ALA A 33 33.48 5.92 -17.64
N ASP A 34 32.37 5.25 -17.27
CA ASP A 34 31.00 5.81 -17.31
C ASP A 34 30.56 6.51 -15.99
N GLY A 35 31.38 6.48 -14.93
CA GLY A 35 31.25 7.33 -13.73
C GLY A 35 30.01 7.19 -12.81
N THR A 36 28.94 6.50 -13.19
CA THR A 36 27.68 6.44 -12.42
C THR A 36 27.75 5.56 -11.17
N THR A 37 27.36 6.08 -9.99
CA THR A 37 27.34 5.33 -8.72
C THR A 37 25.93 4.95 -8.24
N THR A 38 24.87 5.63 -8.67
CA THR A 38 23.48 5.34 -8.26
C THR A 38 22.50 5.24 -9.45
N ILE A 39 21.29 4.70 -9.24
CA ILE A 39 20.22 4.62 -10.26
C ILE A 39 19.82 6.03 -10.70
N ASP A 40 19.63 6.95 -9.75
CA ASP A 40 19.18 8.30 -10.05
C ASP A 40 20.24 9.10 -10.82
N ASP A 41 21.53 8.90 -10.48
CA ASP A 41 22.64 9.52 -11.23
C ASP A 41 22.71 8.99 -12.66
N TRP A 42 22.47 7.68 -12.85
CA TRP A 42 22.39 7.09 -14.18
C TRP A 42 21.20 7.61 -15.00
N VAL A 43 20.01 7.74 -14.41
CA VAL A 43 18.83 8.31 -15.09
C VAL A 43 19.10 9.77 -15.50
N LYS A 44 19.72 10.56 -14.61
CA LYS A 44 20.09 11.95 -14.89
C LYS A 44 21.12 12.05 -16.01
N GLN A 45 22.20 11.26 -15.93
CA GLN A 45 23.23 11.26 -16.95
C GLN A 45 22.66 10.87 -18.32
N GLN A 46 21.85 9.81 -18.38
CA GLN A 46 21.23 9.40 -19.64
C GLN A 46 20.24 10.45 -20.17
N ALA A 47 19.49 11.14 -19.29
CA ALA A 47 18.65 12.26 -19.70
C ALA A 47 19.47 13.45 -20.24
N ASP A 48 20.62 13.75 -19.62
CA ASP A 48 21.50 14.83 -20.06
C ASP A 48 22.25 14.49 -21.34
N GLU A 49 22.65 13.23 -21.55
CA GLU A 49 23.17 12.71 -22.83
C GLU A 49 22.13 12.87 -23.95
N ILE A 50 20.87 12.50 -23.71
CA ILE A 50 19.76 12.71 -24.66
C ILE A 50 19.60 14.21 -24.97
N ARG A 51 19.70 15.09 -23.96
CA ARG A 51 19.59 16.55 -24.13
C ARG A 51 20.74 17.13 -24.96
N GLN A 52 21.97 16.68 -24.70
CA GLN A 52 23.19 17.15 -25.34
C GLN A 52 23.45 16.50 -26.71
N SER A 53 22.80 15.39 -27.03
CA SER A 53 22.92 14.73 -28.33
C SER A 53 22.35 15.60 -29.46
N ASN A 54 23.12 15.77 -30.54
CA ASN A 54 22.68 16.38 -31.80
C ASN A 54 21.95 15.37 -32.71
N GLN A 55 21.38 14.31 -32.14
CA GLN A 55 20.72 13.24 -32.89
C GLN A 55 19.42 13.75 -33.53
N ASP A 56 19.01 13.11 -34.62
CA ASP A 56 17.72 13.34 -35.26
C ASP A 56 16.58 13.25 -34.24
N GLY A 57 15.52 14.05 -34.44
CA GLY A 57 14.40 14.13 -33.50
C GLY A 57 13.75 12.77 -33.19
N SER A 58 13.77 11.83 -34.14
CA SER A 58 13.29 10.46 -33.97
C SER A 58 14.14 9.63 -33.00
N ALA A 59 15.47 9.68 -33.11
CA ALA A 59 16.39 8.96 -32.22
C ALA A 59 16.34 9.53 -30.79
N LYS A 60 16.23 10.86 -30.67
CA LYS A 60 16.03 11.52 -29.37
C LYS A 60 14.70 11.09 -28.71
N LEU A 61 13.62 10.96 -29.50
CA LEU A 61 12.32 10.49 -29.00
C LEU A 61 12.36 9.02 -28.58
N GLN A 62 12.97 8.14 -29.37
CA GLN A 62 13.17 6.74 -29.00
C GLN A 62 13.95 6.60 -27.68
N ALA A 63 15.03 7.35 -27.51
CA ALA A 63 15.82 7.32 -26.29
C ALA A 63 15.03 7.81 -25.06
N GLN A 64 14.16 8.81 -25.21
CA GLN A 64 13.25 9.26 -24.15
C GLN A 64 12.23 8.17 -23.78
N ILE A 65 11.67 7.49 -24.78
CA ILE A 65 10.74 6.38 -24.58
C ILE A 65 11.44 5.27 -23.80
N ASP A 66 12.64 4.86 -24.22
CA ASP A 66 13.41 3.81 -23.55
C ASP A 66 13.72 4.18 -22.10
N LEU A 67 14.11 5.44 -21.84
CA LEU A 67 14.37 5.93 -20.49
C LEU A 67 13.10 5.85 -19.62
N LYS A 68 11.96 6.32 -20.14
CA LYS A 68 10.67 6.27 -19.43
C LYS A 68 10.26 4.84 -19.10
N LEU A 69 10.38 3.93 -20.06
CA LEU A 69 10.05 2.52 -19.84
C LEU A 69 10.96 1.89 -18.77
N LYS A 70 12.27 2.19 -18.81
CA LYS A 70 13.23 1.68 -17.81
C LYS A 70 12.95 2.20 -16.41
N CYS A 71 12.45 3.43 -16.26
CA CYS A 71 12.08 3.98 -14.94
C CYS A 71 10.62 3.69 -14.54
N GLY A 72 9.85 2.98 -15.37
CA GLY A 72 8.46 2.63 -15.08
C GLY A 72 7.46 3.77 -15.28
N GLN A 73 7.87 4.85 -15.97
CA GLN A 73 7.00 5.97 -16.30
C GLN A 73 6.05 5.63 -17.46
N ARG A 74 4.88 6.26 -17.44
CA ARG A 74 3.90 6.15 -18.52
C ARG A 74 4.34 6.93 -19.74
N LEU A 75 4.13 6.35 -20.91
CA LEU A 75 4.33 7.03 -22.18
C LEU A 75 3.18 8.00 -22.49
N SER A 76 3.52 9.12 -23.11
CA SER A 76 2.54 10.09 -23.64
C SER A 76 1.82 9.51 -24.86
N ALA A 77 0.73 10.15 -25.28
CA ALA A 77 0.00 9.75 -26.49
C ALA A 77 0.88 9.83 -27.75
N GLU A 78 1.75 10.83 -27.83
CA GLU A 78 2.69 11.02 -28.94
C GLU A 78 3.76 9.91 -28.95
N GLU A 79 4.28 9.54 -27.79
CA GLU A 79 5.27 8.46 -27.62
C GLU A 79 4.66 7.10 -27.97
N MET A 80 3.42 6.85 -27.56
CA MET A 80 2.68 5.63 -27.93
C MET A 80 2.43 5.54 -29.43
N GLU A 81 2.05 6.65 -30.07
CA GLU A 81 1.82 6.70 -31.52
C GLU A 81 3.14 6.53 -32.30
N TYR A 82 4.25 7.07 -31.77
CA TYR A 82 5.57 6.85 -32.32
C TYR A 82 5.95 5.37 -32.28
N LEU A 83 5.77 4.68 -31.14
CA LEU A 83 5.98 3.22 -31.06
C LEU A 83 5.09 2.48 -32.05
N ARG A 84 3.81 2.83 -32.15
CA ARG A 84 2.88 2.17 -33.08
C ARG A 84 3.36 2.21 -34.54
N LYS A 85 4.03 3.28 -34.96
CA LYS A 85 4.54 3.46 -36.33
C LYS A 85 5.92 2.85 -36.56
N ASN A 86 6.81 2.94 -35.57
CA ASN A 86 8.23 2.58 -35.74
C ASN A 86 8.58 1.19 -35.16
N ASP A 87 7.93 0.79 -34.07
CA ASP A 87 8.13 -0.49 -33.41
C ASP A 87 6.80 -1.08 -32.88
N PRO A 88 6.05 -1.79 -33.74
CA PRO A 88 4.78 -2.40 -33.36
C PRO A 88 4.90 -3.44 -32.23
N GLU A 89 6.06 -4.09 -32.09
CA GLU A 89 6.28 -5.09 -31.03
C GLU A 89 6.40 -4.40 -29.68
N ALA A 90 7.22 -3.34 -29.59
CA ALA A 90 7.33 -2.52 -28.38
C ALA A 90 5.99 -1.88 -28.02
N TYR A 91 5.21 -1.41 -28.99
CA TYR A 91 3.86 -0.88 -28.73
C TYR A 91 2.95 -1.93 -28.05
N GLN A 92 2.92 -3.16 -28.54
CA GLN A 92 2.12 -4.23 -27.92
C GLN A 92 2.60 -4.55 -26.52
N HIS A 93 3.93 -4.59 -26.32
CA HIS A 93 4.52 -4.79 -25.00
C HIS A 93 4.09 -3.70 -24.02
N VAL A 94 4.23 -2.42 -24.38
CA VAL A 94 3.81 -1.29 -23.52
C VAL A 94 2.32 -1.34 -23.23
N LYS A 95 1.48 -1.69 -24.20
CA LYS A 95 0.03 -1.83 -23.99
C LYS A 95 -0.30 -2.95 -23.00
N SER A 96 0.39 -4.10 -23.09
CA SER A 96 0.23 -5.19 -22.12
C SER A 96 0.66 -4.76 -20.71
N MET A 97 1.79 -4.06 -20.60
CA MET A 97 2.31 -3.53 -19.36
C MET A 97 1.35 -2.50 -18.72
N GLN A 98 0.75 -1.60 -19.51
CA GLN A 98 -0.23 -0.64 -19.00
C GLN A 98 -1.49 -1.32 -18.45
N SER A 99 -1.94 -2.41 -19.10
CA SER A 99 -3.07 -3.20 -18.60
C SER A 99 -2.74 -3.87 -17.27
N GLU A 100 -1.57 -4.50 -17.17
CA GLU A 100 -1.08 -5.14 -15.94
C GLU A 100 -0.90 -4.12 -14.81
N GLN A 101 -0.30 -2.96 -15.12
CA GLN A 101 -0.16 -1.84 -14.19
C GLN A 101 -1.52 -1.38 -13.65
N LYS A 102 -2.54 -1.25 -14.51
CA LYS A 102 -3.89 -0.87 -14.09
C LYS A 102 -4.52 -1.91 -13.17
N GLN A 103 -4.37 -3.21 -13.49
CA GLN A 103 -4.88 -4.28 -12.64
C GLN A 103 -4.21 -4.26 -11.25
N TYR A 104 -2.90 -4.08 -11.22
CA TYR A 104 -2.15 -3.94 -9.97
C TYR A 104 -2.59 -2.73 -9.14
N GLU A 105 -2.86 -1.59 -9.76
CA GLU A 105 -3.41 -0.42 -9.07
C GLU A 105 -4.79 -0.69 -8.46
N GLU A 106 -5.63 -1.45 -9.14
CA GLU A 106 -6.91 -1.89 -8.61
C GLU A 106 -6.74 -2.86 -7.44
N GLU A 107 -5.76 -3.76 -7.49
CA GLU A 107 -5.38 -4.63 -6.36
C GLU A 107 -4.91 -3.82 -5.15
N LEU A 108 -4.05 -2.82 -5.36
CA LEU A 108 -3.58 -1.92 -4.29
C LEU A 108 -4.75 -1.17 -3.64
N LYS A 109 -5.73 -0.72 -4.43
CA LYS A 109 -6.94 -0.04 -3.92
C LYS A 109 -7.84 -0.98 -3.12
N ARG A 110 -7.83 -2.28 -3.42
CA ARG A 110 -8.63 -3.31 -2.72
C ARG A 110 -8.00 -3.76 -1.40
N CYS A 111 -6.72 -3.48 -1.18
CA CYS A 111 -6.03 -3.83 0.05
C CYS A 111 -6.64 -3.10 1.26
N LYS A 112 -6.93 -3.85 2.32
CA LYS A 112 -7.56 -3.37 3.56
C LYS A 112 -6.56 -3.11 4.67
N THR A 113 -5.39 -3.74 4.60
CA THR A 113 -4.32 -3.59 5.60
C THR A 113 -2.99 -3.25 4.93
N LYS A 114 -2.07 -2.67 5.70
CA LYS A 114 -0.70 -2.43 5.24
C LYS A 114 -0.01 -3.74 4.84
N ASP A 115 -0.27 -4.81 5.59
CA ASP A 115 0.32 -6.12 5.34
C ASP A 115 -0.20 -6.76 4.04
N GLU A 116 -1.47 -6.52 3.67
CA GLU A 116 -2.00 -6.93 2.36
C GLU A 116 -1.26 -6.22 1.22
N VAL A 117 -0.98 -4.92 1.35
CA VAL A 117 -0.20 -4.16 0.35
C VAL A 117 1.20 -4.73 0.21
N GLU A 118 1.88 -5.01 1.32
CA GLU A 118 3.21 -5.62 1.29
C GLU A 118 3.19 -7.03 0.67
N ARG A 119 2.15 -7.82 0.94
CA ARG A 119 1.96 -9.14 0.29
C ARG A 119 1.77 -9.01 -1.22
N VAL A 120 0.94 -8.07 -1.68
CA VAL A 120 0.71 -7.81 -3.12
C VAL A 120 2.03 -7.38 -3.80
N LYS A 121 2.77 -6.44 -3.21
CA LYS A 121 4.09 -6.02 -3.71
C LYS A 121 5.06 -7.21 -3.81
N MET A 122 5.12 -8.03 -2.78
CA MET A 122 6.02 -9.20 -2.73
C MET A 122 5.63 -10.25 -3.77
N LEU A 123 4.34 -10.53 -3.93
CA LEU A 123 3.83 -11.49 -4.90
C LEU A 123 4.22 -11.11 -6.33
N HIS A 124 3.99 -9.85 -6.72
CA HIS A 124 4.35 -9.36 -8.05
C HIS A 124 5.85 -9.33 -8.27
N THR A 125 6.63 -8.93 -7.26
CA THR A 125 8.11 -8.97 -7.33
C THR A 125 8.63 -10.40 -7.48
N ALA A 126 8.08 -11.35 -6.73
CA ALA A 126 8.44 -12.76 -6.82
C ALA A 126 8.06 -13.36 -8.19
N SER A 127 6.91 -12.97 -8.73
CA SER A 127 6.49 -13.35 -10.09
C SER A 127 7.48 -12.86 -11.15
N SER A 128 7.87 -11.57 -11.11
CA SER A 128 8.89 -11.02 -12.03
C SER A 128 10.23 -11.75 -11.90
N LEU A 129 10.68 -12.05 -10.67
CA LEU A 129 11.93 -12.77 -10.45
C LEU A 129 11.86 -14.21 -10.97
N SER A 130 10.73 -14.89 -10.79
CA SER A 130 10.49 -16.22 -11.34
C SER A 130 10.55 -16.21 -12.87
N ALA A 131 9.93 -15.22 -13.51
CA ALA A 131 9.97 -15.03 -14.96
C ALA A 131 11.41 -14.82 -15.45
N VAL A 132 12.18 -13.92 -14.81
CA VAL A 132 13.59 -13.70 -15.12
C VAL A 132 14.40 -14.99 -14.98
N ASN A 133 14.23 -15.72 -13.88
CA ASN A 133 14.95 -16.98 -13.65
C ASN A 133 14.60 -18.03 -14.72
N SER A 134 13.34 -18.11 -15.14
CA SER A 134 12.90 -19.01 -16.21
C SER A 134 13.51 -18.63 -17.57
N ILE A 135 13.60 -17.33 -17.89
CA ILE A 135 14.22 -16.85 -19.13
C ILE A 135 15.70 -17.22 -19.14
N MET A 136 16.40 -17.00 -18.03
CA MET A 136 17.84 -17.18 -17.93
C MET A 136 18.27 -18.63 -17.99
N ASN A 137 17.54 -19.52 -17.33
CA ASN A 137 17.85 -20.94 -17.31
C ASN A 137 17.35 -21.68 -18.56
N ASN A 138 16.62 -21.03 -19.47
CA ASN A 138 16.17 -21.65 -20.70
C ASN A 138 17.32 -21.72 -21.73
N PRO A 139 17.82 -22.92 -22.11
CA PRO A 139 18.91 -23.04 -23.07
C PRO A 139 18.50 -22.75 -24.51
N ALA A 140 17.20 -22.79 -24.84
CA ALA A 140 16.70 -22.55 -26.19
C ALA A 140 16.69 -21.07 -26.59
N ILE A 141 16.88 -20.15 -25.64
CA ILE A 141 16.87 -18.70 -25.87
C ILE A 141 18.32 -18.20 -26.01
N PRO A 142 18.69 -17.56 -27.13
CA PRO A 142 20.00 -16.92 -27.27
C PRO A 142 20.21 -15.80 -26.24
N GLU A 143 21.46 -15.54 -25.85
CA GLU A 143 21.81 -14.58 -24.79
C GLU A 143 21.26 -13.16 -25.05
N ASN A 144 21.37 -12.66 -26.28
CA ASN A 144 20.79 -11.37 -26.67
C ASN A 144 19.27 -11.31 -26.46
N LYS A 145 18.57 -12.42 -26.77
CA LYS A 145 17.12 -12.53 -26.58
C LYS A 145 16.75 -12.70 -25.10
N LYS A 146 17.58 -13.36 -24.30
CA LYS A 146 17.41 -13.40 -22.83
C LYS A 146 17.48 -12.00 -22.25
N PHE A 147 18.48 -11.22 -22.66
CA PHE A 147 18.61 -9.82 -22.23
C PHE A 147 17.38 -8.99 -22.58
N GLU A 148 16.92 -9.07 -23.83
CA GLU A 148 15.72 -8.36 -24.25
C GLU A 148 14.48 -8.74 -23.41
N LEU A 149 14.25 -10.04 -23.17
CA LEU A 149 13.13 -10.52 -22.38
C LEU A 149 13.24 -10.12 -20.90
N VAL A 150 14.43 -10.18 -20.31
CA VAL A 150 14.68 -9.72 -18.93
C VAL A 150 14.45 -8.22 -18.81
N MET A 151 14.84 -7.43 -19.81
CA MET A 151 14.57 -5.99 -19.82
C MET A 151 13.07 -5.68 -19.90
N ARG A 152 12.30 -6.44 -20.68
CA ARG A 152 10.83 -6.33 -20.70
C ARG A 152 10.21 -6.64 -19.33
N GLU A 153 10.65 -7.69 -18.66
CA GLU A 153 10.19 -8.01 -17.30
C GLU A 153 10.59 -6.93 -16.27
N HIS A 154 11.77 -6.34 -16.42
CA HIS A 154 12.19 -5.21 -15.60
C HIS A 154 11.34 -3.96 -15.83
N GLN A 155 11.03 -3.61 -17.08
CA GLN A 155 10.15 -2.48 -17.40
C GLN A 155 8.77 -2.64 -16.75
N LYS A 156 8.18 -3.85 -16.82
CA LYS A 156 6.94 -4.17 -16.11
C LYS A 156 7.09 -3.96 -14.60
N ASN A 157 8.11 -4.55 -13.99
CA ASN A 157 8.32 -4.44 -12.55
C ASN A 157 8.53 -2.98 -12.10
N ALA A 158 9.27 -2.19 -12.87
CA ALA A 158 9.46 -0.77 -12.63
C ALA A 158 8.13 0.01 -12.68
N ALA A 159 7.23 -0.30 -13.63
CA ALA A 159 5.91 0.31 -13.69
C ALA A 159 5.03 -0.04 -12.47
N LEU A 160 5.11 -1.28 -11.95
CA LEU A 160 4.42 -1.68 -10.72
C LEU A 160 5.00 -0.95 -9.49
N GLN A 161 6.33 -0.81 -9.42
CA GLN A 161 6.99 -0.02 -8.37
C GLN A 161 6.56 1.44 -8.41
N GLN A 162 6.46 2.04 -9.60
CA GLN A 162 5.99 3.42 -9.76
C GLN A 162 4.55 3.58 -9.25
N SER A 163 3.67 2.65 -9.59
CA SER A 163 2.28 2.63 -9.09
C SER A 163 2.22 2.48 -7.57
N THR A 164 3.15 1.71 -6.99
CA THR A 164 3.28 1.57 -5.54
C THR A 164 3.74 2.88 -4.89
N LYS A 165 4.70 3.59 -5.49
CA LYS A 165 5.15 4.92 -5.01
C LYS A 165 3.98 5.90 -5.01
N GLU A 166 3.27 6.00 -6.14
CA GLU A 166 2.09 6.87 -6.28
C GLU A 166 0.99 6.52 -5.24
N PHE A 167 0.78 5.23 -4.97
CA PHE A 167 -0.17 4.78 -3.95
C PHE A 167 0.24 5.21 -2.53
N VAL A 168 1.53 5.11 -2.21
CA VAL A 168 2.07 5.55 -0.90
C VAL A 168 1.98 7.07 -0.76
N GLU A 169 2.41 7.81 -1.78
CA GLU A 169 2.37 9.27 -1.84
C GLU A 169 0.94 9.82 -1.76
N SER A 170 -0.05 9.09 -2.28
CA SER A 170 -1.47 9.46 -2.15
C SER A 170 -1.98 9.43 -0.70
N GLY A 171 -1.19 8.94 0.26
CA GLY A 171 -1.55 8.84 1.67
C GLY A 171 -2.51 7.69 2.01
N LYS A 172 -3.05 7.00 1.01
CA LYS A 172 -3.95 5.84 1.20
C LYS A 172 -3.28 4.74 2.00
N TYR A 173 -2.02 4.43 1.70
CA TYR A 173 -1.23 3.44 2.44
C TYR A 173 -1.11 3.78 3.93
N ALA A 174 -0.84 5.04 4.27
CA ALA A 174 -0.65 5.47 5.66
C ALA A 174 -1.93 5.29 6.50
N GLN A 175 -3.09 5.40 5.85
CA GLN A 175 -4.41 5.32 6.46
C GLN A 175 -4.90 3.88 6.68
N LEU A 176 -4.28 2.89 6.05
CA LEU A 176 -4.62 1.49 6.26
C LEU A 176 -4.23 1.06 7.69
N PRO A 177 -5.08 0.27 8.38
CA PRO A 177 -4.69 -0.39 9.62
C PRO A 177 -3.63 -1.47 9.35
N THR A 178 -2.86 -1.79 10.38
CA THR A 178 -2.02 -3.00 10.40
C THR A 178 -2.91 -4.21 10.65
N GLU A 179 -2.51 -5.41 10.21
CA GLU A 179 -3.27 -6.64 10.47
C GLU A 179 -3.46 -6.89 11.97
N GLN A 180 -2.44 -6.57 12.79
CA GLN A 180 -2.53 -6.65 14.26
C GLN A 180 -3.61 -5.72 14.85
N GLU A 181 -3.67 -4.46 14.42
CA GLU A 181 -4.69 -3.50 14.85
C GLU A 181 -6.10 -3.97 14.44
N ARG A 182 -6.21 -4.61 13.26
CA ARG A 182 -7.48 -5.19 12.81
C ARG A 182 -7.90 -6.38 13.68
N LEU A 183 -6.97 -7.28 14.00
CA LEU A 183 -7.24 -8.46 14.81
C LEU A 183 -7.61 -8.09 16.24
N LYS A 184 -6.95 -7.08 16.84
CA LYS A 184 -7.30 -6.61 18.17
C LYS A 184 -8.68 -5.94 18.19
N ALA A 185 -8.97 -5.04 17.24
CA ALA A 185 -10.31 -4.47 17.11
C ALA A 185 -11.41 -5.53 16.91
N GLU A 186 -11.12 -6.65 16.25
CA GLU A 186 -12.06 -7.75 16.07
C GLU A 186 -12.25 -8.58 17.35
N LYS A 187 -11.18 -8.82 18.11
CA LYS A 187 -11.23 -9.50 19.42
C LYS A 187 -11.99 -8.68 20.45
N ASP A 188 -11.62 -7.41 20.65
CA ASP A 188 -12.27 -6.51 21.61
C ASP A 188 -13.78 -6.41 21.33
N LEU A 189 -14.16 -6.36 20.05
CA LEU A 189 -15.55 -6.28 19.62
C LEU A 189 -16.30 -7.63 19.74
N LYS A 190 -15.58 -8.75 19.73
CA LYS A 190 -16.15 -10.08 19.97
C LYS A 190 -16.34 -10.33 21.46
N GLU A 191 -15.32 -10.03 22.27
CA GLU A 191 -15.38 -10.10 23.74
C GLU A 191 -16.50 -9.22 24.28
N ALA A 192 -16.63 -7.97 23.81
CA ALA A 192 -17.73 -7.08 24.23
C ALA A 192 -19.13 -7.58 23.80
N LYS A 193 -19.23 -8.32 22.68
CA LYS A 193 -20.50 -8.95 22.26
C LYS A 193 -20.82 -10.18 23.09
N GLU A 194 -19.82 -10.98 23.43
CA GLU A 194 -19.98 -12.16 24.29
C GLU A 194 -20.34 -11.73 25.71
N ALA A 195 -19.72 -10.67 26.23
CA ALA A 195 -20.10 -10.04 27.50
C ALA A 195 -21.57 -9.54 27.48
N GLU A 196 -22.01 -8.85 26.43
CA GLU A 196 -23.42 -8.45 26.29
C GLU A 196 -24.39 -9.62 26.15
N GLN A 197 -23.98 -10.73 25.53
CA GLN A 197 -24.81 -11.94 25.37
C GLN A 197 -24.83 -12.83 26.62
N ASN A 198 -23.80 -12.76 27.45
CA ASN A 198 -23.67 -13.53 28.68
C ASN A 198 -24.27 -12.78 29.90
N ILE A 199 -24.77 -11.56 29.70
CA ILE A 199 -25.67 -10.90 30.64
C ILE A 199 -27.08 -11.43 30.34
N ASP A 200 -27.42 -12.58 30.91
CA ASP A 200 -28.80 -12.97 31.16
C ASP A 200 -29.39 -11.95 32.17
N ASP A 201 -30.29 -11.10 31.69
CA ASP A 201 -31.23 -10.22 32.40
C ASP A 201 -30.77 -9.56 33.75
N PRO A 202 -30.19 -8.34 33.75
CA PRO A 202 -29.63 -7.73 34.95
C PRO A 202 -30.64 -6.86 35.72
N THR A 203 -31.94 -7.17 35.68
CA THR A 203 -32.94 -6.43 36.49
C THR A 203 -33.22 -7.04 37.86
N GLN A 204 -32.59 -8.16 38.24
CA GLN A 204 -32.83 -8.79 39.56
C GLN A 204 -31.64 -8.66 40.52
N ASP A 205 -30.41 -8.98 40.11
CA ASP A 205 -29.32 -9.11 41.10
C ASP A 205 -28.74 -7.78 41.63
N THR A 206 -28.74 -6.70 40.84
CA THR A 206 -28.13 -5.42 41.28
C THR A 206 -29.06 -4.52 42.09
N VAL A 207 -30.37 -4.78 42.07
CA VAL A 207 -31.34 -4.03 42.88
C VAL A 207 -31.54 -4.70 44.23
N GLU A 208 -31.52 -6.03 44.29
CA GLU A 208 -31.63 -6.77 45.56
C GLU A 208 -30.39 -6.57 46.44
N GLU A 209 -29.18 -6.61 45.89
CA GLU A 209 -27.95 -6.47 46.70
C GLU A 209 -27.72 -5.02 47.21
N VAL A 210 -28.21 -4.01 46.48
CA VAL A 210 -28.14 -2.60 46.91
C VAL A 210 -29.27 -2.24 47.88
N VAL A 211 -30.43 -2.92 47.81
CA VAL A 211 -31.54 -2.74 48.75
C VAL A 211 -31.31 -3.50 50.06
N GLU A 212 -30.72 -4.70 50.03
CA GLU A 212 -30.37 -5.45 51.26
C GLU A 212 -29.30 -4.72 52.08
N LYS A 213 -28.30 -4.13 51.42
CA LYS A 213 -27.26 -3.35 52.11
C LYS A 213 -27.74 -1.99 52.62
N ALA A 214 -28.88 -1.50 52.13
CA ALA A 214 -29.55 -0.29 52.60
C ALA A 214 -30.53 -0.56 53.76
N GLN A 215 -30.85 -1.82 54.06
CA GLN A 215 -31.76 -2.18 55.16
C GLN A 215 -31.05 -2.51 56.49
N GLU A 216 -29.71 -2.64 56.50
CA GLU A 216 -28.95 -2.90 57.74
C GLU A 216 -28.41 -1.63 58.44
N THR A 217 -28.56 -0.45 57.86
CA THR A 217 -28.15 0.82 58.50
C THR A 217 -29.35 1.73 58.74
N ASP A 218 -30.21 1.28 59.64
CA ASP A 218 -31.21 2.12 60.30
C ASP A 218 -30.55 2.78 61.52
N GLN A 219 -29.62 3.73 61.28
CA GLN A 219 -29.30 4.83 62.19
C GLN A 219 -28.22 5.80 61.64
N GLU A 220 -28.64 7.06 61.62
CA GLU A 220 -27.87 8.31 61.67
C GLU A 220 -27.31 8.94 60.37
N ASP A 221 -27.64 10.23 60.22
CA ASP A 221 -27.29 11.16 59.15
C ASP A 221 -25.81 11.13 58.74
N PRO A 222 -25.45 10.91 57.46
CA PRO A 222 -24.07 10.99 57.02
C PRO A 222 -23.70 12.44 56.63
N GLN A 223 -23.19 13.19 57.61
CA GLN A 223 -22.41 14.42 57.34
C GLN A 223 -20.91 14.15 57.05
N ASP A 224 -20.43 12.90 57.07
CA ASP A 224 -19.01 12.62 56.88
C ASP A 224 -18.58 12.47 55.41
N SER A 225 -17.66 13.34 54.97
CA SER A 225 -17.07 13.31 53.62
C SER A 225 -16.35 11.99 53.32
N ALA A 226 -15.80 11.33 54.35
CA ALA A 226 -15.04 10.09 54.23
C ALA A 226 -15.89 8.90 53.75
N VAL A 227 -17.17 8.83 54.14
CA VAL A 227 -18.09 7.75 53.73
C VAL A 227 -18.51 7.94 52.26
N LYS A 228 -18.71 9.19 51.84
CA LYS A 228 -18.96 9.53 50.43
C LYS A 228 -17.75 9.23 49.55
N ASP A 229 -16.54 9.54 50.02
CA ASP A 229 -15.30 9.26 49.30
C ASP A 229 -15.05 7.75 49.15
N ALA A 230 -15.35 6.95 50.20
CA ALA A 230 -15.27 5.50 50.14
C ALA A 230 -16.28 4.91 49.12
N LEU A 231 -17.54 5.38 49.14
CA LEU A 231 -18.56 4.94 48.19
C LEU A 231 -18.24 5.33 46.74
N ILE A 232 -17.66 6.52 46.53
CA ILE A 232 -17.18 6.97 45.22
C ILE A 232 -16.00 6.11 44.76
N ARG A 233 -15.11 5.69 45.69
CA ARG A 233 -13.98 4.81 45.39
C ARG A 233 -14.46 3.42 44.97
N ASP A 234 -15.39 2.83 45.72
CA ASP A 234 -15.96 1.52 45.42
C ASP A 234 -16.76 1.55 44.12
N ALA A 235 -17.54 2.61 43.87
CA ALA A 235 -18.24 2.80 42.60
C ALA A 235 -17.26 2.95 41.41
N LYS A 236 -16.12 3.64 41.60
CA LYS A 236 -15.05 3.71 40.59
C LYS A 236 -14.37 2.36 40.39
N GLU A 237 -14.21 1.57 41.43
CA GLU A 237 -13.59 0.25 41.40
C GLU A 237 -14.47 -0.74 40.63
N VAL A 238 -15.79 -0.74 40.89
CA VAL A 238 -16.81 -1.50 40.14
C VAL A 238 -16.88 -1.06 38.68
N LEU A 239 -16.85 0.26 38.41
CA LEU A 239 -16.80 0.77 37.03
C LEU A 239 -15.48 0.41 36.31
N SER A 240 -14.38 0.22 37.04
CA SER A 240 -13.09 -0.21 36.46
C SER A 240 -13.02 -1.71 36.18
N GLN A 241 -13.80 -2.51 36.92
CA GLN A 241 -13.94 -3.95 36.73
C GLN A 241 -15.00 -4.32 35.69
N ARG A 242 -15.85 -3.37 35.30
CA ARG A 242 -16.83 -3.54 34.23
C ARG A 242 -16.12 -3.87 32.91
N GLU A 243 -16.49 -5.00 32.31
CA GLU A 243 -16.08 -5.35 30.96
C GLU A 243 -16.55 -4.28 29.96
N MET A 244 -15.69 -3.93 28.98
CA MET A 244 -16.04 -2.92 27.97
C MET A 244 -17.36 -3.29 27.29
N THR A 245 -18.28 -2.33 27.26
CA THR A 245 -19.51 -2.48 26.48
C THR A 245 -19.21 -2.52 24.98
N ARG A 246 -20.12 -3.06 24.17
CA ARG A 246 -19.94 -3.05 22.71
C ARG A 246 -19.78 -1.64 22.15
N ALA A 247 -20.51 -0.67 22.72
CA ALA A 247 -20.41 0.73 22.33
C ALA A 247 -19.01 1.32 22.60
N GLU A 248 -18.40 0.98 23.74
CA GLU A 248 -17.05 1.41 24.10
C GLU A 248 -15.98 0.71 23.25
N ALA A 249 -16.13 -0.60 22.99
CA ALA A 249 -15.24 -1.36 22.12
C ALA A 249 -15.21 -0.81 20.68
N GLU A 250 -16.37 -0.37 20.16
CA GLU A 250 -16.46 0.28 18.84
C GLU A 250 -15.80 1.67 18.77
N LEU A 251 -15.60 2.33 19.91
CA LEU A 251 -14.97 3.67 20.02
C LEU A 251 -13.45 3.61 20.25
N THR A 252 -12.87 2.41 20.40
CA THR A 252 -11.42 2.26 20.53
C THR A 252 -10.69 2.84 19.31
N PRO A 253 -9.49 3.41 19.48
CA PRO A 253 -8.75 4.04 18.37
C PRO A 253 -8.45 3.05 17.23
N GLU A 254 -8.22 1.78 17.56
CA GLU A 254 -8.01 0.70 16.60
C GLU A 254 -9.30 0.36 15.84
N ALA A 255 -10.42 0.19 16.53
CA ALA A 255 -11.72 -0.05 15.90
C ALA A 255 -12.14 1.12 15.01
N LEU A 256 -11.92 2.37 15.44
CA LEU A 256 -12.19 3.56 14.63
C LEU A 256 -11.35 3.59 13.35
N LYS A 257 -10.07 3.21 13.43
CA LYS A 257 -9.19 3.13 12.26
C LYS A 257 -9.66 2.06 11.28
N VAL A 258 -10.01 0.88 11.78
CA VAL A 258 -10.59 -0.22 10.97
C VAL A 258 -11.93 0.19 10.36
N LYS A 259 -12.81 0.84 11.12
CA LYS A 259 -14.12 1.33 10.67
C LYS A 259 -13.97 2.38 9.58
N ARG A 260 -13.04 3.34 9.73
CA ARG A 260 -12.70 4.34 8.70
C ARG A 260 -12.16 3.68 7.43
N ALA A 261 -11.25 2.71 7.55
CA ALA A 261 -10.71 1.98 6.42
C ALA A 261 -11.80 1.17 5.69
N LYS A 262 -12.67 0.47 6.43
CA LYS A 262 -13.80 -0.29 5.88
C LYS A 262 -14.81 0.61 5.18
N ALA A 263 -15.15 1.75 5.76
CA ALA A 263 -16.03 2.74 5.14
C ALA A 263 -15.44 3.25 3.83
N ARG A 264 -14.15 3.61 3.80
CA ARG A 264 -13.47 4.06 2.59
C ARG A 264 -13.41 3.00 1.50
N ALA A 265 -13.19 1.74 1.85
CA ALA A 265 -13.24 0.63 0.90
C ALA A 265 -14.66 0.49 0.30
N ALA A 266 -15.71 0.65 1.11
CA ALA A 266 -17.10 0.58 0.64
C ALA A 266 -17.49 1.77 -0.25
N TYR A 267 -17.23 3.01 0.18
CA TYR A 267 -17.56 4.22 -0.59
C TYR A 267 -16.64 4.42 -1.81
N GLY A 268 -15.39 3.98 -1.74
CA GLY A 268 -14.47 3.99 -2.87
C GLY A 268 -14.83 2.98 -3.96
N ALA A 269 -15.52 1.88 -3.60
CA ALA A 269 -16.00 0.87 -4.54
C ALA A 269 -17.34 1.24 -5.19
N SER A 270 -18.15 2.11 -4.57
CA SER A 270 -19.49 2.46 -5.06
C SER A 270 -19.55 3.69 -5.97
N GLY A 271 -18.44 4.41 -6.17
CA GLY A 271 -18.32 5.48 -7.16
C GLY A 271 -19.49 6.47 -7.18
N ALA A 272 -19.75 7.23 -6.12
CA ALA A 272 -20.75 8.30 -6.16
C ALA A 272 -20.52 9.39 -5.10
N VAL A 273 -20.32 10.61 -5.60
CA VAL A 273 -20.87 11.90 -5.14
C VAL A 273 -21.28 11.97 -3.66
N ALA A 274 -20.47 12.66 -2.86
CA ALA A 274 -20.99 13.24 -1.63
C ALA A 274 -22.01 14.33 -2.01
N PRO A 275 -23.27 14.28 -1.52
CA PRO A 275 -24.18 15.40 -1.70
C PRO A 275 -23.60 16.60 -0.95
N SER A 276 -23.32 17.69 -1.67
CA SER A 276 -22.99 18.98 -1.06
C SER A 276 -24.08 19.35 -0.06
N PRO A 277 -23.74 19.81 1.15
CA PRO A 277 -24.75 20.26 2.10
C PRO A 277 -25.44 21.48 1.50
N VAL A 278 -26.73 21.32 1.17
CA VAL A 278 -27.62 22.41 0.80
C VAL A 278 -27.75 23.29 2.05
N ILE A 279 -27.18 24.48 1.98
CA ILE A 279 -27.27 25.49 3.02
C ILE A 279 -28.66 26.09 2.89
N ASP A 280 -29.57 25.74 3.79
CA ASP A 280 -30.91 26.30 3.86
C ASP A 280 -30.80 27.74 4.39
N VAL A 281 -30.72 28.70 3.46
CA VAL A 281 -30.77 30.13 3.80
C VAL A 281 -32.24 30.46 4.06
N LYS A 282 -32.60 30.50 5.35
CA LYS A 282 -33.83 31.18 5.78
C LYS A 282 -33.71 32.66 5.41
N ALA A 283 -34.58 33.11 4.52
CA ALA A 283 -34.83 34.52 4.29
C ALA A 283 -35.68 35.06 5.44
N ASP A 284 -35.15 36.07 6.13
CA ASP A 284 -35.94 37.08 6.86
C ASP A 284 -36.15 38.30 5.94
#